data_AF-K5WU10-F1
#
_entry.id   AF-K5WU10-F1
#
_cell.length_a   1.000
_cell.length_b   1.000
_cell.length_c   1.000
_cell.angle_alpha   90.00
_cell.angle_beta   90.00
_cell.angle_gamma   90.00
#
_symmetry.space_group_name_H-M   'P 1'
#
loop_
_entity.id
_entity.type
_entity.pdbx_description
1 polymer ?
#
loop_
_entity_poly.entity_id
_entity_poly.type
_entity_poly.pdbx_seq_one_letter_code
_entity_poly.pdbx_strand_id
1 'polypeptide(L)'
;MPSSSSNSPPTATPTYFPPPVTVQIVPEEDPQRSIDNTALQTDGDDDGLGDGLGEGDDEDEDEDNADDDVEGQSTSQPLRPLPPWLMNAFNERVKEASNRNADGVPRLYSDRQTFWFQEKATYFILENTSHVLPMQLYNPRFFLWDPQALYKSLPCPNCARPLHRSQIIPRPRRCVDFHSTFYLIGYRYRCRSCCNPRTGKQSVTFRSWDSRIIHRLPAHLAAEFPCRLTHRSALAESVLTWMRSCFQNGMGSKQFSDALRVQHVLAYDDLHLRYLEFLARRQFTLGDLLGRKYETFLPFDDRSPKGRHGFVPSSPWLRDVYDEFIENHQHEINQQTAMLPANICSIDHSHNITKHIARVDGEQVFTGLLTVTNDLGQIRTCNLVATKSHSQFESALFQMRRSLDTYGHDQPQIFYTDNISDRLFLENSFPSLRNNVVAIDKYADLDPFEV
;
A
#
# COMPACT_ATOMS: atom_id res chain seq x y z
N MET A 1 -83.17 -26.32 -33.56
CA MET A 1 -82.16 -25.62 -34.39
C MET A 1 -81.92 -24.26 -33.74
N PRO A 2 -80.69 -23.73 -33.56
CA PRO A 2 -79.38 -24.16 -34.08
C PRO A 2 -78.22 -24.20 -33.04
N SER A 3 -77.08 -24.73 -33.52
CA SER A 3 -75.68 -24.37 -33.27
C SER A 3 -75.12 -24.22 -31.83
N SER A 4 -74.44 -25.27 -31.38
CA SER A 4 -73.42 -25.23 -30.34
C SER A 4 -72.05 -24.79 -30.91
N SER A 5 -71.52 -23.66 -30.45
CA SER A 5 -70.12 -23.26 -30.65
C SER A 5 -69.38 -23.28 -29.31
N SER A 6 -68.57 -24.32 -29.08
CA SER A 6 -67.64 -24.41 -27.96
C SER A 6 -66.32 -23.71 -28.32
N ASN A 7 -65.99 -22.64 -27.60
CA ASN A 7 -64.66 -22.03 -27.63
C ASN A 7 -63.69 -22.89 -26.81
N SER A 8 -62.69 -23.47 -27.48
CA SER A 8 -61.51 -24.06 -26.83
C SER A 8 -60.40 -23.00 -26.68
N PRO A 9 -59.63 -22.98 -25.58
CA PRO A 9 -58.51 -22.07 -25.41
C PRO A 9 -57.29 -22.49 -26.26
N PRO A 10 -56.38 -21.57 -26.61
CA PRO A 10 -55.24 -21.87 -27.47
C PRO A 10 -54.22 -22.74 -26.73
N THR A 11 -53.85 -23.86 -27.37
CA THR A 11 -52.81 -24.79 -26.94
C THR A 11 -51.44 -24.11 -27.03
N ALA A 12 -50.75 -23.98 -25.90
CA ALA A 12 -49.36 -23.52 -25.86
C ALA A 12 -48.44 -24.60 -26.46
N THR A 13 -47.77 -24.28 -27.56
CA THR A 13 -46.66 -25.09 -28.10
C THR A 13 -45.45 -25.00 -27.17
N PRO A 14 -44.84 -26.12 -26.75
CA PRO A 14 -43.64 -26.08 -25.94
C PRO A 14 -42.44 -25.62 -26.79
N THR A 15 -41.82 -24.51 -26.38
CA THR A 15 -40.53 -24.03 -26.89
C THR A 15 -39.45 -25.07 -26.60
N TYR A 16 -38.96 -25.73 -27.64
CA TYR A 16 -37.80 -26.61 -27.58
C TYR A 16 -36.53 -25.74 -27.47
N PHE A 17 -35.91 -25.73 -26.29
CA PHE A 17 -34.56 -25.21 -26.13
C PHE A 17 -33.58 -26.35 -26.48
N PRO A 18 -32.71 -26.21 -27.50
CA PRO A 18 -31.66 -27.18 -27.71
C PRO A 18 -30.74 -27.21 -26.48
N PRO A 19 -30.23 -28.39 -26.08
CA PRO A 19 -29.32 -28.48 -24.95
C PRO A 19 -28.03 -27.70 -25.25
N PRO A 20 -27.37 -27.14 -24.22
CA PRO A 20 -26.10 -26.44 -24.40
C PRO A 20 -25.09 -27.42 -25.01
N VAL A 21 -24.49 -27.03 -26.14
CA VAL A 21 -23.39 -27.77 -26.75
C VAL A 21 -22.16 -27.55 -25.88
N THR A 22 -21.78 -28.57 -25.10
CA THR A 22 -20.53 -28.59 -24.36
C THR A 22 -19.39 -28.76 -25.36
N VAL A 23 -18.72 -27.66 -25.72
CA VAL A 23 -17.46 -27.72 -26.46
C VAL A 23 -16.33 -27.65 -25.42
N GLN A 24 -15.48 -28.68 -25.39
CA GLN A 24 -14.24 -28.63 -24.61
C GLN A 24 -13.30 -27.59 -25.25
N ILE A 25 -13.05 -26.50 -24.53
CA ILE A 25 -12.22 -25.36 -24.96
C ILE A 25 -10.81 -25.41 -24.32
N VAL A 26 -10.59 -26.29 -23.34
CA VAL A 26 -9.29 -26.47 -22.69
C VAL A 26 -8.56 -27.63 -23.36
N PRO A 27 -7.35 -27.46 -23.91
CA PRO A 27 -6.56 -28.58 -24.39
C PRO A 27 -6.27 -29.55 -23.23
N GLU A 28 -6.31 -30.87 -23.49
CA GLU A 28 -5.98 -31.87 -22.48
C GLU A 28 -4.57 -31.61 -21.95
N GLU A 29 -4.47 -31.21 -20.68
CA GLU A 29 -3.20 -31.11 -19.98
C GLU A 29 -2.66 -32.52 -19.77
N ASP A 30 -1.44 -32.77 -20.27
CA ASP A 30 -0.69 -33.99 -19.99
C ASP A 30 -0.27 -33.97 -18.50
N PRO A 31 -0.86 -34.83 -17.63
CA PRO A 31 -0.54 -34.86 -16.21
C PRO A 31 0.88 -35.39 -15.92
N GLN A 32 1.62 -35.79 -16.95
CA GLN A 32 3.01 -36.26 -16.87
C GLN A 32 4.01 -35.27 -17.47
N ARG A 33 3.56 -34.08 -17.90
CA ARG A 33 4.46 -33.04 -18.39
C ARG A 33 5.45 -32.65 -17.29
N SER A 34 6.73 -32.93 -17.51
CA SER A 34 7.80 -32.58 -16.57
C SER A 34 7.84 -31.07 -16.34
N ILE A 35 7.61 -30.65 -15.11
CA ILE A 35 7.84 -29.29 -14.64
C ILE A 35 9.36 -29.10 -14.65
N ASP A 36 9.85 -28.16 -15.46
CA ASP A 36 11.27 -27.80 -15.47
C ASP A 36 11.61 -27.08 -14.16
N ASN A 37 12.08 -27.84 -13.18
CA ASN A 37 12.42 -27.39 -11.84
C ASN A 37 13.83 -26.77 -11.74
N THR A 38 14.43 -26.35 -12.85
CA THR A 38 15.79 -25.80 -12.87
C THR A 38 15.91 -24.40 -12.27
N ALA A 39 14.83 -23.80 -11.75
CA ALA A 39 14.86 -22.48 -11.10
C ALA A 39 14.80 -22.53 -9.55
N LEU A 40 14.83 -23.70 -8.92
CA LEU A 40 14.76 -23.83 -7.45
C LEU A 40 15.95 -24.64 -6.92
N GLN A 41 17.06 -23.94 -6.68
CA GLN A 41 18.18 -24.22 -5.75
C GLN A 41 19.44 -23.54 -6.34
N THR A 42 19.93 -22.43 -5.82
CA THR A 42 20.61 -22.39 -4.53
C THR A 42 20.79 -20.97 -4.02
N ASP A 43 20.76 -20.93 -2.69
CA ASP A 43 21.08 -19.86 -1.76
C ASP A 43 22.33 -19.03 -2.09
N GLY A 44 22.17 -17.73 -1.86
CA GLY A 44 23.23 -16.76 -1.62
C GLY A 44 22.53 -15.52 -1.08
N ASP A 45 22.64 -15.31 0.23
CA ASP A 45 22.29 -14.04 0.86
C ASP A 45 23.05 -12.93 0.13
N ASP A 46 22.35 -12.20 -0.72
CA ASP A 46 22.80 -10.95 -1.31
C ASP A 46 21.76 -9.89 -0.95
N ASP A 47 22.25 -8.88 -0.26
CA ASP A 47 21.50 -7.79 0.34
C ASP A 47 21.08 -6.80 -0.76
N GLY A 48 20.31 -7.29 -1.74
CA GLY A 48 19.77 -6.51 -2.83
C GLY A 48 18.42 -5.90 -2.44
N LEU A 49 18.36 -4.58 -2.42
CA LEU A 49 17.12 -3.79 -2.34
C LEU A 49 16.14 -4.27 -3.43
N GLY A 50 15.25 -5.19 -3.06
CA GLY A 50 14.35 -5.87 -3.99
C GLY A 50 13.22 -4.97 -4.45
N ASP A 51 13.40 -4.37 -5.63
CA ASP A 51 12.31 -3.86 -6.45
C ASP A 51 11.26 -4.97 -6.67
N GLY A 52 10.00 -4.55 -6.88
CA GLY A 52 8.86 -5.45 -7.12
C GLY A 52 9.13 -6.57 -8.13
N LEU A 53 8.22 -7.54 -8.25
CA LEU A 53 8.21 -8.45 -9.41
C LEU A 53 7.87 -7.72 -10.75
N GLY A 54 7.88 -6.39 -10.74
CA GLY A 54 8.34 -5.58 -11.86
C GLY A 54 9.48 -4.69 -11.37
N GLU A 55 10.59 -4.70 -12.10
CA GLU A 55 11.70 -3.75 -11.90
C GLU A 55 11.10 -2.35 -11.80
N GLY A 56 11.44 -1.62 -10.73
CA GLY A 56 10.97 -0.29 -10.48
C GLY A 56 11.29 0.60 -11.67
N ASP A 57 10.45 1.58 -11.95
CA ASP A 57 10.80 2.56 -12.97
C ASP A 57 11.98 3.37 -12.40
N ASP A 58 13.19 3.06 -12.89
CA ASP A 58 14.43 3.74 -12.51
C ASP A 58 14.41 5.24 -12.84
N GLU A 59 14.95 6.02 -11.89
CA GLU A 59 15.41 7.42 -12.01
C GLU A 59 14.35 8.47 -12.43
N ASP A 60 13.50 8.88 -11.49
CA ASP A 60 13.13 10.30 -11.41
C ASP A 60 14.30 11.00 -10.70
N GLU A 61 15.17 11.71 -11.43
CA GLU A 61 16.17 12.58 -10.79
C GLU A 61 15.49 13.52 -9.79
N ASP A 62 15.99 13.43 -8.56
CA ASP A 62 15.73 14.32 -7.45
C ASP A 62 16.24 15.74 -7.77
N GLU A 63 15.45 16.55 -8.48
CA GLU A 63 15.64 18.01 -8.51
C GLU A 63 15.23 18.69 -7.18
N ASP A 64 15.52 18.05 -6.06
CA ASP A 64 15.62 18.69 -4.75
C ASP A 64 16.90 18.23 -4.03
N ASN A 65 17.98 17.86 -4.75
CA ASN A 65 19.38 17.94 -4.31
C ASN A 65 20.40 17.54 -5.42
N ALA A 66 20.68 18.42 -6.40
CA ALA A 66 21.61 18.16 -7.53
C ALA A 66 23.12 18.10 -7.16
N ASP A 67 23.62 16.87 -7.05
CA ASP A 67 24.99 16.38 -7.35
C ASP A 67 26.15 16.56 -6.32
N ASP A 68 26.66 15.41 -5.87
CA ASP A 68 28.02 15.19 -5.39
C ASP A 68 28.90 14.84 -6.59
N ASP A 69 29.83 15.72 -6.97
CA ASP A 69 31.00 15.35 -7.75
C ASP A 69 31.98 14.60 -6.83
N VAL A 70 31.81 13.28 -6.72
CA VAL A 70 32.90 12.38 -6.38
C VAL A 70 33.17 11.57 -7.63
N GLU A 71 34.39 11.69 -8.17
CA GLU A 71 34.89 10.89 -9.30
C GLU A 71 34.68 9.39 -9.05
N GLY A 72 33.56 8.89 -9.53
CA GLY A 72 33.20 7.48 -9.57
C GLY A 72 32.24 7.32 -10.74
N GLN A 73 32.61 6.52 -11.73
CA GLN A 73 31.79 6.25 -12.92
C GLN A 73 30.44 5.66 -12.51
N SER A 74 29.41 6.49 -12.36
CA SER A 74 28.02 6.03 -12.32
C SER A 74 27.49 6.04 -13.76
N THR A 75 27.26 4.85 -14.31
CA THR A 75 26.57 4.69 -15.59
C THR A 75 25.08 4.88 -15.35
N SER A 76 24.55 6.11 -15.50
CA SER A 76 23.10 6.36 -15.46
C SER A 76 22.44 5.55 -16.59
N GLN A 77 21.52 4.65 -16.21
CA GLN A 77 20.78 3.84 -17.17
C GLN A 77 19.57 4.64 -17.69
N PRO A 78 19.30 4.64 -19.00
CA PRO A 78 18.17 5.38 -19.54
C PRO A 78 16.82 4.81 -19.05
N LEU A 79 15.96 5.70 -18.52
CA LEU A 79 14.55 5.45 -18.19
C LEU A 79 13.86 4.59 -19.27
N ARG A 80 13.31 3.44 -18.87
CA ARG A 80 12.53 2.61 -19.81
C ARG A 80 11.31 3.39 -20.31
N PRO A 81 11.05 3.41 -21.62
CA PRO A 81 9.89 4.10 -22.17
C PRO A 81 8.61 3.38 -21.73
N LEU A 82 7.62 4.14 -21.23
CA LEU A 82 6.27 3.61 -21.01
C LEU A 82 5.68 3.14 -22.35
N PRO A 83 4.86 2.08 -22.35
CA PRO A 83 4.36 1.52 -23.58
C PRO A 83 3.46 2.52 -24.34
N PRO A 84 3.46 2.51 -25.68
CA PRO A 84 2.77 3.54 -26.47
C PRO A 84 1.27 3.67 -26.15
N TRP A 85 0.58 2.57 -25.85
CA TRP A 85 -0.85 2.61 -25.51
C TRP A 85 -1.12 3.42 -24.23
N LEU A 86 -0.26 3.29 -23.22
CA LEU A 86 -0.40 4.00 -21.96
C LEU A 86 -0.11 5.48 -22.14
N MET A 87 0.95 5.82 -22.88
CA MET A 87 1.30 7.21 -23.17
C MET A 87 0.24 7.90 -24.03
N ASN A 88 -0.36 7.20 -24.99
CA ASN A 88 -1.46 7.73 -25.79
C ASN A 88 -2.68 8.02 -24.90
N ALA A 89 -3.08 7.08 -24.04
CA ALA A 89 -4.17 7.28 -23.10
C ALA A 89 -3.88 8.43 -22.11
N PHE A 90 -2.67 8.50 -21.58
CA PHE A 90 -2.22 9.60 -20.72
C PHE A 90 -2.33 10.95 -21.43
N ASN A 91 -1.79 11.07 -22.64
CA ASN A 91 -1.85 12.31 -23.43
C ASN A 91 -3.28 12.75 -23.76
N GLU A 92 -4.20 11.80 -23.98
CA GLU A 92 -5.63 12.10 -24.12
C GLU A 92 -6.22 12.70 -22.84
N ARG A 93 -5.93 12.12 -21.66
CA ARG A 93 -6.41 12.66 -20.38
C ARG A 93 -5.75 13.97 -20.00
N VAL A 94 -4.50 14.20 -20.41
CA VAL A 94 -3.83 15.51 -20.31
C VAL A 94 -4.55 16.56 -21.15
N LYS A 95 -4.95 16.23 -22.39
CA LYS A 95 -5.75 17.12 -23.24
C LYS A 95 -7.14 17.38 -22.65
N GLU A 96 -7.76 16.39 -22.04
CA GLU A 96 -9.04 16.58 -21.33
C GLU A 96 -8.86 17.49 -20.09
N ALA A 97 -7.77 17.31 -19.33
CA ALA A 97 -7.45 18.12 -18.15
C ALA A 97 -7.14 19.59 -18.46
N SER A 98 -6.68 19.88 -19.69
CA SER A 98 -6.39 21.25 -20.13
C SER A 98 -7.66 22.05 -20.43
N ASN A 99 -8.80 21.37 -20.65
CA ASN A 99 -10.10 22.01 -20.80
C ASN A 99 -10.60 22.54 -19.45
N ARG A 100 -10.51 23.85 -19.27
CA ARG A 100 -10.81 24.56 -18.03
C ARG A 100 -11.93 25.58 -18.23
N ASN A 101 -12.66 25.86 -17.17
CA ASN A 101 -13.68 26.92 -17.14
C ASN A 101 -13.02 28.32 -17.01
N ALA A 102 -13.85 29.37 -16.96
CA ALA A 102 -13.38 30.76 -16.84
C ALA A 102 -12.54 31.02 -15.57
N ASP A 103 -12.75 30.23 -14.51
CA ASP A 103 -12.00 30.31 -13.25
C ASP A 103 -10.67 29.54 -13.28
N GLY A 104 -10.33 28.89 -14.40
CA GLY A 104 -9.13 28.07 -14.52
C GLY A 104 -9.24 26.70 -13.84
N VAL A 105 -10.45 26.26 -13.50
CA VAL A 105 -10.75 24.95 -12.90
C VAL A 105 -10.96 23.92 -14.02
N PRO A 106 -10.35 22.71 -13.95
CA PRO A 106 -10.62 21.65 -14.92
C PRO A 106 -12.11 21.32 -14.97
N ARG A 107 -12.66 21.10 -16.17
CA ARG A 107 -14.07 20.69 -16.32
C ARG A 107 -14.38 19.37 -15.61
N LEU A 108 -13.37 18.52 -15.44
CA LEU A 108 -13.48 17.30 -14.63
C LEU A 108 -13.94 17.61 -13.19
N TYR A 109 -13.44 18.70 -12.59
CA TYR A 109 -13.80 19.11 -11.24
C TYR A 109 -15.10 19.92 -11.23
N SER A 110 -15.28 20.86 -12.17
CA SER A 110 -16.45 21.75 -12.16
C SER A 110 -17.73 21.08 -12.64
N ASP A 111 -17.67 20.34 -13.75
CA ASP A 111 -18.85 19.84 -14.45
C ASP A 111 -19.19 18.42 -13.99
N ARG A 112 -18.16 17.60 -13.71
CA ARG A 112 -18.32 16.20 -13.29
C ARG A 112 -18.11 15.94 -11.79
N GLN A 113 -17.64 16.94 -11.04
CA GLN A 113 -17.45 16.85 -9.58
C GLN A 113 -16.67 15.61 -9.14
N THR A 114 -15.61 15.25 -9.87
CA THR A 114 -14.78 14.07 -9.58
C THR A 114 -13.30 14.36 -9.84
N PHE A 115 -12.40 13.64 -9.19
CA PHE A 115 -10.98 13.63 -9.49
C PHE A 115 -10.57 12.56 -10.51
N TRP A 116 -11.46 11.61 -10.78
CA TRP A 116 -11.21 10.45 -11.62
C TRP A 116 -11.74 10.67 -13.03
N PHE A 117 -10.93 10.35 -14.04
CA PHE A 117 -11.42 10.34 -15.40
C PHE A 117 -12.35 9.15 -15.62
N GLN A 118 -13.42 9.35 -16.38
CA GLN A 118 -14.37 8.28 -16.67
C GLN A 118 -13.71 7.18 -17.51
N GLU A 119 -13.98 5.93 -17.14
CA GLU A 119 -13.57 4.74 -17.88
C GLU A 119 -14.72 4.20 -18.72
N LYS A 120 -14.38 3.60 -19.86
CA LYS A 120 -15.33 2.84 -20.65
C LYS A 120 -15.43 1.43 -20.09
N ALA A 121 -16.63 0.89 -19.94
CA ALA A 121 -16.78 -0.51 -19.58
C ALA A 121 -16.22 -1.41 -20.70
N THR A 122 -15.59 -2.53 -20.35
CA THR A 122 -14.98 -3.48 -21.27
C THR A 122 -15.93 -3.90 -22.40
N TYR A 123 -17.20 -4.14 -22.07
CA TYR A 123 -18.24 -4.49 -23.05
C TYR A 123 -18.33 -3.45 -24.19
N PHE A 124 -18.38 -2.16 -23.87
CA PHE A 124 -18.47 -1.11 -24.88
C PHE A 124 -17.17 -0.96 -25.68
N ILE A 125 -16.01 -1.27 -25.10
CA ILE A 125 -14.74 -1.28 -25.85
C ILE A 125 -14.77 -2.40 -26.90
N LEU A 126 -15.27 -3.58 -26.52
CA LEU A 126 -15.39 -4.75 -27.39
C LEU A 126 -16.40 -4.52 -28.51
N GLU A 127 -17.60 -4.02 -28.20
CA GLU A 127 -18.67 -3.84 -29.22
C GLU A 127 -18.37 -2.73 -30.23
N ASN A 128 -17.68 -1.66 -29.83
CA ASN A 128 -17.54 -0.44 -30.64
C ASN A 128 -16.54 -0.58 -31.80
N THR A 129 -15.83 -1.70 -31.94
CA THR A 129 -14.80 -1.85 -32.97
C THR A 129 -14.96 -3.14 -33.77
N SER A 130 -14.85 -3.06 -35.09
CA SER A 130 -14.80 -4.22 -35.99
C SER A 130 -13.53 -5.06 -35.82
N HIS A 131 -12.48 -4.48 -35.24
CA HIS A 131 -11.21 -5.09 -34.88
C HIS A 131 -10.71 -4.51 -33.55
N VAL A 132 -10.74 -5.29 -32.47
CA VAL A 132 -10.31 -4.85 -31.14
C VAL A 132 -8.90 -5.37 -30.89
N LEU A 133 -7.99 -4.49 -30.50
CA LEU A 133 -6.63 -4.86 -30.08
C LEU A 133 -6.64 -5.12 -28.57
N PRO A 134 -5.98 -6.19 -28.06
CA PRO A 134 -5.91 -6.48 -26.62
C PRO A 134 -5.51 -5.28 -25.75
N MET A 135 -4.59 -4.45 -26.24
CA MET A 135 -4.10 -3.26 -25.52
C MET A 135 -5.18 -2.22 -25.22
N GLN A 136 -6.26 -2.19 -26.02
CA GLN A 136 -7.40 -1.30 -25.78
C GLN A 136 -8.21 -1.73 -24.54
N LEU A 137 -8.12 -3.01 -24.18
CA LEU A 137 -8.84 -3.58 -23.04
C LEU A 137 -8.15 -3.29 -21.70
N TYR A 138 -6.85 -2.98 -21.70
CA TYR A 138 -6.12 -2.63 -20.48
C TYR A 138 -6.68 -1.37 -19.79
N ASN A 139 -7.30 -0.47 -20.57
CA ASN A 139 -8.15 0.64 -20.11
C ASN A 139 -7.64 1.32 -18.82
N PRO A 140 -6.45 1.98 -18.86
CA PRO A 140 -5.79 2.50 -17.66
C PRO A 140 -6.63 3.57 -16.96
N ARG A 141 -6.68 3.48 -15.63
CA ARG A 141 -7.39 4.42 -14.76
C ARG A 141 -6.50 5.63 -14.48
N PHE A 142 -7.06 6.84 -14.55
CA PHE A 142 -6.33 8.07 -14.29
C PHE A 142 -7.01 8.93 -13.21
N PHE A 143 -6.20 9.46 -12.30
CA PHE A 143 -6.60 10.42 -11.27
C PHE A 143 -5.90 11.76 -11.51
N LEU A 144 -6.67 12.84 -11.65
CA LEU A 144 -6.14 14.19 -11.81
C LEU A 144 -5.95 14.85 -10.45
N TRP A 145 -4.72 15.26 -10.13
CA TRP A 145 -4.39 15.99 -8.90
C TRP A 145 -3.84 17.40 -9.19
N ASP A 146 -4.72 18.39 -9.14
CA ASP A 146 -4.41 19.81 -9.28
C ASP A 146 -5.05 20.64 -8.15
N PRO A 147 -4.55 20.50 -6.91
CA PRO A 147 -5.12 21.18 -5.75
C PRO A 147 -5.15 22.71 -5.90
N GLN A 148 -4.23 23.33 -6.65
CA GLN A 148 -4.28 24.77 -6.90
C GLN A 148 -5.56 25.23 -7.63
N ALA A 149 -6.21 24.35 -8.41
CA ALA A 149 -7.49 24.68 -9.04
C ALA A 149 -8.61 24.87 -8.01
N LEU A 150 -8.54 24.19 -6.87
CA LEU A 150 -9.55 24.20 -5.81
C LEU A 150 -9.14 25.12 -4.65
N TYR A 151 -7.85 25.26 -4.41
CA TYR A 151 -7.26 26.12 -3.38
C TYR A 151 -6.31 27.14 -4.04
N LYS A 152 -6.89 28.22 -4.57
CA LYS A 152 -6.20 29.20 -5.44
C LYS A 152 -4.93 29.79 -4.81
N SER A 153 -4.92 29.99 -3.49
CA SER A 153 -3.79 30.56 -2.73
C SER A 153 -2.96 29.49 -2.02
N LEU A 154 -2.59 28.42 -2.74
CA LEU A 154 -1.72 27.35 -2.23
C LEU A 154 -0.36 27.93 -1.75
N PRO A 155 -0.04 27.86 -0.45
CA PRO A 155 1.17 28.48 0.09
C PRO A 155 2.40 27.60 -0.16
N CYS A 156 3.52 28.24 -0.49
CA CYS A 156 4.81 27.58 -0.61
C CYS A 156 5.24 26.97 0.73
N PRO A 157 5.66 25.69 0.76
CA PRO A 157 6.13 25.06 2.00
C PRO A 157 7.26 25.81 2.70
N ASN A 158 8.12 26.48 1.93
CA ASN A 158 9.35 27.12 2.43
C ASN A 158 9.15 28.57 2.86
N CYS A 159 8.30 29.35 2.18
CA CYS A 159 8.14 30.80 2.45
C CYS A 159 6.69 31.28 2.61
N ALA A 160 5.73 30.36 2.59
CA ALA A 160 4.28 30.61 2.68
C ALA A 160 3.67 31.50 1.58
N ARG A 161 4.44 32.05 0.65
CA ARG A 161 3.91 32.84 -0.48
C ARG A 161 3.16 31.95 -1.48
N PRO A 162 2.17 32.48 -2.21
CA PRO A 162 1.40 31.70 -3.18
C PRO A 162 2.27 31.06 -4.25
N LEU A 163 2.03 29.78 -4.52
CA LEU A 163 2.63 29.04 -5.61
C LEU A 163 1.89 29.29 -6.91
N HIS A 164 2.57 29.04 -8.04
CA HIS A 164 1.97 29.13 -9.38
C HIS A 164 2.16 27.84 -10.16
N ARG A 165 1.09 27.37 -10.82
CA ARG A 165 1.13 26.28 -11.79
C ARG A 165 2.10 26.62 -12.90
N SER A 166 3.14 25.80 -13.05
CA SER A 166 4.20 26.01 -14.03
C SER A 166 4.01 25.10 -15.24
N GLN A 167 3.95 23.79 -15.01
CA GLN A 167 3.85 22.81 -16.08
C GLN A 167 3.08 21.58 -15.62
N ILE A 168 2.51 20.85 -16.56
CA ILE A 168 2.03 19.49 -16.30
C ILE A 168 3.24 18.55 -16.18
N ILE A 169 3.14 17.54 -15.34
CA ILE A 169 4.19 16.52 -15.22
C ILE A 169 4.10 15.61 -16.46
N PRO A 170 5.21 15.39 -17.19
CA PRO A 170 5.18 14.78 -18.52
C PRO A 170 4.96 13.27 -18.52
N ARG A 171 5.06 12.62 -17.36
CA ARG A 171 4.81 11.18 -17.19
C ARG A 171 3.81 10.94 -16.05
N PRO A 172 2.88 10.00 -16.22
CA PRO A 172 1.99 9.63 -15.12
C PRO A 172 2.75 8.94 -14.01
N ARG A 173 2.34 9.16 -12.76
CA ARG A 173 2.87 8.42 -11.61
C ARG A 173 2.02 7.18 -11.35
N ARG A 174 2.63 6.00 -11.39
CA ARG A 174 1.94 4.73 -11.13
C ARG A 174 1.54 4.62 -9.65
N CYS A 175 0.34 4.11 -9.41
CA CYS A 175 -0.17 3.73 -8.09
C CYS A 175 -0.75 2.31 -8.14
N VAL A 176 -0.36 1.49 -7.16
CA VAL A 176 -0.85 0.11 -7.03
C VAL A 176 -2.17 0.09 -6.28
N ASP A 177 -3.14 -0.63 -6.84
CA ASP A 177 -4.47 -0.89 -6.27
C ASP A 177 -4.69 -2.41 -6.15
N PHE A 178 -5.86 -2.86 -5.68
CA PHE A 178 -6.15 -4.27 -5.41
C PHE A 178 -6.03 -5.19 -6.62
N HIS A 179 -6.57 -4.77 -7.77
CA HIS A 179 -6.74 -5.63 -8.95
C HIS A 179 -5.91 -5.15 -10.16
N SER A 180 -5.33 -3.95 -10.06
CA SER A 180 -4.61 -3.29 -11.13
C SER A 180 -3.78 -2.12 -10.60
N THR A 181 -3.26 -1.32 -11.51
CA THR A 181 -2.65 -0.02 -11.22
C THR A 181 -3.52 1.11 -11.78
N PHE A 182 -3.47 2.26 -11.14
CA PHE A 182 -3.94 3.52 -11.70
C PHE A 182 -2.80 4.54 -11.77
N TYR A 183 -3.07 5.66 -12.42
CA TYR A 183 -2.04 6.62 -12.79
C TYR A 183 -2.42 8.04 -12.37
N LEU A 184 -1.52 8.73 -11.67
CA LEU A 184 -1.70 10.13 -11.29
C LEU A 184 -1.27 11.04 -12.42
N ILE A 185 -2.09 12.06 -12.68
CA ILE A 185 -1.78 13.21 -13.53
C ILE A 185 -1.65 14.42 -12.62
N GLY A 186 -0.49 15.06 -12.61
CA GLY A 186 -0.19 16.15 -11.69
C GLY A 186 0.52 17.31 -12.37
N TYR A 187 0.80 18.33 -11.59
CA TYR A 187 1.43 19.57 -12.03
C TYR A 187 2.67 19.88 -11.20
N ARG A 188 3.64 20.58 -11.80
CA ARG A 188 4.69 21.26 -11.04
C ARG A 188 4.23 22.67 -10.69
N TYR A 189 4.37 23.00 -9.42
CA TYR A 189 4.12 24.31 -8.84
C TYR A 189 5.45 25.03 -8.59
N ARG A 190 5.56 26.29 -9.00
CA ARG A 190 6.77 27.10 -8.85
C ARG A 190 6.57 28.18 -7.80
N CYS A 191 7.56 28.33 -6.92
CA CYS A 191 7.67 29.49 -6.06
C CYS A 191 8.48 30.58 -6.79
N ARG A 192 7.93 31.80 -6.87
CA ARG A 192 8.63 32.95 -7.48
C ARG A 192 9.55 33.69 -6.50
N SER A 193 9.57 33.29 -5.23
CA SER A 193 10.28 34.01 -4.17
C SER A 193 11.43 33.24 -3.55
N CYS A 194 11.34 31.91 -3.53
CA CYS A 194 12.42 31.07 -3.02
C CYS A 194 13.52 30.95 -4.10
N CYS A 195 14.77 31.15 -3.68
CA CYS A 195 15.93 30.76 -4.47
C CYS A 195 16.30 29.32 -4.13
N ASN A 196 16.67 28.55 -5.16
CA ASN A 196 17.23 27.24 -4.98
C ASN A 196 18.61 27.39 -4.31
N PRO A 197 18.89 26.71 -3.19
CA PRO A 197 20.13 26.87 -2.44
C PRO A 197 21.40 26.55 -3.26
N ARG A 198 21.31 25.62 -4.22
CA ARG A 198 22.45 25.18 -5.04
C ARG A 198 22.73 26.13 -6.20
N THR A 199 21.68 26.57 -6.89
CA THR A 199 21.86 27.40 -8.10
C THR A 199 21.77 28.90 -7.85
N GLY A 200 21.29 29.32 -6.67
CA GLY A 200 21.01 30.72 -6.33
C GLY A 200 19.86 31.36 -7.13
N LYS A 201 19.23 30.62 -8.05
CA LYS A 201 18.17 31.11 -8.95
C LYS A 201 16.79 30.83 -8.37
N GLN A 202 15.78 31.61 -8.76
CA GLN A 202 14.38 31.39 -8.39
C GLN A 202 13.75 30.21 -9.14
N SER A 203 14.25 29.00 -8.92
CA SER A 203 13.86 27.77 -9.62
C SER A 203 13.20 26.73 -8.72
N VAL A 204 12.87 27.06 -7.46
CA VAL A 204 12.22 26.11 -6.54
C VAL A 204 10.84 25.70 -7.07
N THR A 205 10.66 24.40 -7.26
CA THR A 205 9.39 23.81 -7.69
C THR A 205 8.98 22.64 -6.80
N PHE A 206 7.69 22.34 -6.78
CA PHE A 206 7.11 21.24 -6.03
C PHE A 206 6.18 20.47 -6.95
N ARG A 207 6.14 19.13 -6.84
CA ARG A 207 5.12 18.32 -7.52
C ARG A 207 3.78 18.51 -6.78
N SER A 208 2.64 18.40 -7.47
CA SER A 208 1.33 18.64 -6.84
C SER A 208 1.00 17.66 -5.73
N TRP A 209 1.62 16.49 -5.75
CA TRP A 209 1.49 15.42 -4.77
C TRP A 209 2.65 15.35 -3.77
N ASP A 210 3.55 16.34 -3.77
CA ASP A 210 4.59 16.44 -2.73
C ASP A 210 3.93 16.48 -1.34
N SER A 211 4.44 15.70 -0.38
CA SER A 211 3.87 15.63 0.96
C SER A 211 3.80 17.01 1.60
N ARG A 212 4.81 17.86 1.41
CA ARG A 212 4.85 19.24 1.93
C ARG A 212 3.76 20.11 1.31
N ILE A 213 3.34 19.83 0.08
CA ILE A 213 2.20 20.51 -0.56
C ILE A 213 0.89 20.02 0.02
N ILE A 214 0.72 18.70 0.17
CA ILE A 214 -0.50 18.10 0.72
C ILE A 214 -0.76 18.61 2.15
N HIS A 215 0.27 18.69 3.00
CA HIS A 215 0.16 19.23 4.37
C HIS A 215 -0.24 20.71 4.44
N ARG A 216 -0.17 21.46 3.33
CA ARG A 216 -0.59 22.87 3.26
C ARG A 216 -2.04 23.02 2.77
N LEU A 217 -2.69 21.94 2.37
CA LEU A 217 -4.09 21.95 1.94
C LEU A 217 -5.04 21.93 3.14
N PRO A 218 -6.28 22.41 2.97
CA PRO A 218 -7.35 22.11 3.92
C PRO A 218 -7.49 20.60 4.13
N ALA A 219 -7.66 20.16 5.38
CA ALA A 219 -7.64 18.74 5.74
C ALA A 219 -8.64 17.88 4.92
N HIS A 220 -9.85 18.41 4.68
CA HIS A 220 -10.86 17.73 3.87
C HIS A 220 -10.46 17.57 2.40
N LEU A 221 -9.69 18.53 1.83
CA LEU A 221 -9.17 18.41 0.47
C LEU A 221 -7.97 17.47 0.42
N ALA A 222 -7.08 17.54 1.42
CA ALA A 222 -5.94 16.62 1.51
C ALA A 222 -6.40 15.15 1.59
N ALA A 223 -7.50 14.88 2.31
CA ALA A 223 -8.09 13.55 2.45
C ALA A 223 -8.61 12.94 1.12
N GLU A 224 -8.84 13.76 0.09
CA GLU A 224 -9.24 13.28 -1.24
C GLU A 224 -8.05 12.71 -2.04
N PHE A 225 -6.80 12.92 -1.59
CA PHE A 225 -5.64 12.34 -2.25
C PHE A 225 -5.56 10.83 -1.94
N PRO A 226 -5.66 9.94 -2.96
CA PRO A 226 -5.96 8.52 -2.73
C PRO A 226 -4.72 7.65 -2.52
N CYS A 227 -3.54 8.23 -2.33
CA CYS A 227 -2.28 7.53 -2.46
C CYS A 227 -1.30 7.83 -1.33
N ARG A 228 -0.55 6.81 -0.94
CA ARG A 228 0.73 6.92 -0.24
C ARG A 228 1.86 6.84 -1.26
N LEU A 229 2.64 7.90 -1.43
CA LEU A 229 3.75 7.91 -2.38
C LEU A 229 4.98 7.21 -1.81
N THR A 230 5.72 6.52 -2.67
CA THR A 230 7.10 6.06 -2.40
C THR A 230 8.08 6.82 -3.29
N HIS A 231 9.35 6.41 -3.40
CA HIS A 231 10.31 7.07 -4.29
C HIS A 231 9.88 7.03 -5.77
N ARG A 232 9.51 5.85 -6.29
CA ARG A 232 9.21 5.61 -7.72
C ARG A 232 7.78 5.23 -8.05
N SER A 233 6.97 4.90 -7.05
CA SER A 233 5.57 4.46 -7.25
C SER A 233 4.67 5.08 -6.17
N ALA A 234 3.50 4.48 -5.99
CA ALA A 234 2.57 4.79 -4.93
C ALA A 234 1.73 3.55 -4.59
N LEU A 235 1.21 3.49 -3.37
CA LEU A 235 0.22 2.53 -2.91
C LEU A 235 -1.12 3.25 -2.70
N ALA A 236 -2.23 2.66 -3.13
CA ALA A 236 -3.54 3.20 -2.83
C ALA A 236 -3.80 3.17 -1.32
N GLU A 237 -4.41 4.22 -0.78
CA GLU A 237 -4.70 4.33 0.66
C GLU A 237 -5.61 3.18 1.15
N SER A 238 -6.51 2.72 0.28
CA SER A 238 -7.38 1.56 0.53
C SER A 238 -6.58 0.26 0.68
N VAL A 239 -5.55 0.06 -0.15
CA VAL A 239 -4.67 -1.11 -0.08
C VAL A 239 -3.78 -1.02 1.16
N LEU A 240 -3.25 0.16 1.49
CA LEU A 240 -2.49 0.37 2.73
C LEU A 240 -3.35 0.09 3.97
N THR A 241 -4.59 0.58 4.00
CA THR A 241 -5.52 0.34 5.11
C THR A 241 -5.81 -1.15 5.28
N TRP A 242 -6.04 -1.87 4.17
CA TRP A 242 -6.21 -3.32 4.21
C TRP A 242 -4.94 -4.05 4.65
N MET A 243 -3.77 -3.62 4.16
CA MET A 243 -2.47 -4.14 4.58
C MET A 243 -2.28 -4.02 6.10
N ARG A 244 -2.64 -2.88 6.68
CA ARG A 244 -2.62 -2.69 8.14
C ARG A 244 -3.48 -3.72 8.86
N SER A 245 -4.71 -3.94 8.42
CA SER A 245 -5.59 -4.96 9.01
C SER A 245 -5.01 -6.36 8.87
N CYS A 246 -4.44 -6.71 7.71
CA CYS A 246 -3.80 -8.00 7.48
C CYS A 246 -2.61 -8.22 8.42
N PHE A 247 -1.70 -7.24 8.52
CA PHE A 247 -0.48 -7.36 9.33
C PHE A 247 -0.81 -7.45 10.83
N GLN A 248 -1.78 -6.65 11.29
CA GLN A 248 -2.26 -6.72 12.67
C GLN A 248 -2.87 -8.09 13.03
N ASN A 249 -3.36 -8.84 12.04
CA ASN A 249 -3.93 -10.18 12.22
C ASN A 249 -2.96 -11.30 11.82
N GLY A 250 -1.65 -11.02 11.78
CA GLY A 250 -0.61 -12.03 11.64
C GLY A 250 -0.26 -12.43 10.21
N MET A 251 -0.80 -11.75 9.19
CA MET A 251 -0.38 -11.95 7.81
C MET A 251 0.97 -11.26 7.58
N GLY A 252 1.97 -12.01 7.11
CA GLY A 252 3.28 -11.45 6.75
C GLY A 252 3.24 -10.69 5.41
N SER A 253 4.20 -9.79 5.19
CA SER A 253 4.30 -9.00 3.95
C SER A 253 4.45 -9.85 2.69
N LYS A 254 5.07 -11.02 2.78
CA LYS A 254 5.18 -11.97 1.65
C LYS A 254 3.82 -12.56 1.26
N GLN A 255 3.05 -13.01 2.25
CA GLN A 255 1.70 -13.55 2.02
C GLN A 255 0.78 -12.48 1.43
N PHE A 256 0.91 -11.23 1.90
CA PHE A 256 0.17 -10.10 1.36
C PHE A 256 0.57 -9.78 -0.09
N SER A 257 1.87 -9.73 -0.39
CA SER A 257 2.40 -9.54 -1.75
C SER A 257 1.86 -10.61 -2.70
N ASP A 258 1.89 -11.88 -2.29
CA ASP A 258 1.37 -12.99 -3.08
C ASP A 258 -0.13 -12.88 -3.32
N ALA A 259 -0.90 -12.55 -2.28
CA ALA A 259 -2.35 -12.33 -2.40
C ALA A 259 -2.66 -11.18 -3.38
N LEU A 260 -1.93 -10.08 -3.31
CA LEU A 260 -2.07 -8.95 -4.22
C LEU A 260 -1.72 -9.35 -5.65
N ARG A 261 -0.65 -10.14 -5.85
CA ARG A 261 -0.30 -10.69 -7.17
C ARG A 261 -1.43 -11.52 -7.75
N VAL A 262 -2.00 -12.43 -6.95
CA VAL A 262 -3.13 -13.27 -7.36
C VAL A 262 -4.31 -12.42 -7.83
N GLN A 263 -4.63 -11.34 -7.11
CA GLN A 263 -5.72 -10.43 -7.52
C GLN A 263 -5.45 -9.72 -8.86
N HIS A 264 -4.21 -9.30 -9.12
CA HIS A 264 -3.83 -8.65 -10.38
C HIS A 264 -3.87 -9.61 -11.57
N VAL A 265 -3.44 -10.86 -11.37
CA VAL A 265 -3.51 -11.93 -12.37
C VAL A 265 -4.95 -12.34 -12.62
N LEU A 266 -5.76 -12.53 -11.58
CA LEU A 266 -7.18 -12.87 -11.73
C LEU A 266 -7.93 -11.81 -12.56
N ALA A 267 -7.68 -10.52 -12.29
CA ALA A 267 -8.24 -9.45 -13.08
C ALA A 267 -7.73 -9.42 -14.53
N TYR A 268 -6.51 -9.91 -14.77
CA TYR A 268 -5.99 -10.10 -16.13
C TYR A 268 -6.73 -11.20 -16.88
N ASP A 269 -6.90 -12.34 -16.21
CA ASP A 269 -7.47 -13.54 -16.80
C ASP A 269 -8.95 -13.34 -17.09
N ASP A 270 -9.68 -12.63 -16.22
CA ASP A 270 -11.06 -12.21 -16.50
C ASP A 270 -11.14 -11.31 -17.75
N LEU A 271 -10.20 -10.38 -17.92
CA LEU A 271 -10.13 -9.54 -19.13
C LEU A 271 -9.84 -10.37 -20.39
N HIS A 272 -8.92 -11.32 -20.29
CA HIS A 272 -8.59 -12.25 -21.37
C HIS A 272 -9.80 -13.13 -21.72
N LEU A 273 -10.49 -13.68 -20.73
CA LEU A 273 -11.68 -14.51 -20.94
C LEU A 273 -12.77 -13.74 -21.68
N ARG A 274 -13.06 -12.50 -21.27
CA ARG A 274 -14.02 -11.63 -21.97
C ARG A 274 -13.64 -11.36 -23.42
N TYR A 275 -12.35 -11.20 -23.70
CA TYR A 275 -11.85 -11.07 -25.07
C TYR A 275 -12.11 -12.36 -25.87
N LEU A 276 -11.81 -13.53 -25.32
CA LEU A 276 -12.07 -14.82 -25.96
C LEU A 276 -13.56 -15.07 -26.20
N GLU A 277 -14.42 -14.77 -25.23
CA GLU A 277 -15.89 -14.86 -25.37
C GLU A 277 -16.40 -13.98 -26.51
N PHE A 278 -15.88 -12.75 -26.61
CA PHE A 278 -16.20 -11.83 -27.70
C PHE A 278 -15.75 -12.39 -29.07
N LEU A 279 -14.54 -12.96 -29.15
CA LEU A 279 -14.05 -13.60 -30.37
C LEU A 279 -14.90 -14.80 -30.76
N ALA A 280 -15.22 -15.68 -29.81
CA ALA A 280 -16.07 -16.85 -30.03
C ALA A 280 -17.43 -16.44 -30.58
N ARG A 281 -18.09 -15.45 -29.96
CA ARG A 281 -19.38 -14.91 -30.44
C ARG A 281 -19.30 -14.39 -31.88
N ARG A 282 -18.17 -13.75 -32.27
CA ARG A 282 -17.97 -13.23 -33.62
C ARG A 282 -17.56 -14.28 -34.63
N GLN A 283 -16.88 -15.34 -34.22
CA GLN A 283 -16.49 -16.43 -35.12
C GLN A 283 -17.71 -17.14 -35.71
N PHE A 284 -18.80 -17.25 -34.93
CA PHE A 284 -20.10 -17.73 -35.42
C PHE A 284 -20.82 -16.79 -36.41
N THR A 285 -20.28 -15.60 -36.70
CA THR A 285 -20.85 -14.61 -37.63
C THR A 285 -19.82 -14.14 -38.65
N LEU A 286 -19.91 -14.60 -39.92
CA LEU A 286 -19.15 -14.12 -41.10
C LEU A 286 -17.60 -14.05 -41.01
N GLY A 287 -16.98 -14.27 -39.84
CA GLY A 287 -15.55 -14.10 -39.60
C GLY A 287 -14.70 -15.17 -40.28
N ASP A 288 -15.17 -16.42 -40.27
CA ASP A 288 -14.53 -17.55 -40.98
C ASP A 288 -14.54 -17.35 -42.50
N LEU A 289 -15.60 -16.73 -43.05
CA LEU A 289 -15.72 -16.44 -44.49
C LEU A 289 -14.71 -15.37 -44.96
N LEU A 290 -14.16 -14.56 -44.06
CA LEU A 290 -13.24 -13.47 -44.37
C LEU A 290 -11.79 -13.75 -43.92
N GLY A 291 -11.50 -14.93 -43.35
CA GLY A 291 -10.14 -15.31 -42.93
C GLY A 291 -9.51 -14.34 -41.92
N ARG A 292 -10.31 -13.69 -41.07
CA ARG A 292 -9.81 -12.68 -40.13
C ARG A 292 -8.96 -13.34 -39.04
N LYS A 293 -7.70 -12.91 -38.94
CA LYS A 293 -6.81 -13.27 -37.83
C LYS A 293 -6.97 -12.26 -36.70
N TYR A 294 -7.16 -12.76 -35.49
CA TYR A 294 -7.24 -11.95 -34.29
C TYR A 294 -5.86 -11.89 -33.61
N GLU A 295 -5.60 -10.79 -32.89
CA GLU A 295 -4.35 -10.63 -32.17
C GLU A 295 -4.36 -11.42 -30.86
N THR A 296 -3.24 -12.08 -30.56
CA THR A 296 -3.05 -12.85 -29.34
C THR A 296 -3.04 -11.93 -28.12
N PHE A 297 -3.76 -12.34 -27.08
CA PHE A 297 -3.66 -11.73 -25.76
C PHE A 297 -2.35 -12.20 -25.10
N LEU A 298 -1.41 -11.29 -24.90
CA LEU A 298 -0.07 -11.65 -24.40
C LEU A 298 -0.12 -12.12 -22.94
N PRO A 299 0.90 -12.84 -22.44
CA PRO A 299 0.98 -13.21 -21.02
C PRO A 299 0.98 -11.98 -20.09
N PHE A 300 0.55 -12.17 -18.83
CA PHE A 300 0.48 -11.10 -17.82
C PHE A 300 1.83 -10.39 -17.62
N ASP A 301 2.91 -11.17 -17.59
CA ASP A 301 4.27 -10.67 -17.36
C ASP A 301 4.96 -10.18 -18.65
N ASP A 302 4.26 -10.15 -19.79
CA ASP A 302 4.82 -9.64 -21.04
C ASP A 302 5.19 -8.15 -20.93
N ARG A 303 6.45 -7.84 -21.25
CA ARG A 303 7.03 -6.49 -21.21
C ARG A 303 7.25 -5.89 -22.61
N SER A 304 6.78 -6.54 -23.67
CA SER A 304 6.84 -5.99 -25.02
C SER A 304 6.00 -4.70 -25.10
N PRO A 305 6.16 -3.84 -26.12
CA PRO A 305 5.33 -2.65 -26.27
C PRO A 305 3.81 -2.89 -26.28
N LYS A 306 3.38 -4.15 -26.47
CA LYS A 306 1.98 -4.61 -26.47
C LYS A 306 1.52 -5.31 -25.18
N GLY A 307 2.44 -5.66 -24.29
CA GLY A 307 2.14 -6.28 -23.01
C GLY A 307 1.37 -5.34 -22.07
N ARG A 308 0.91 -5.88 -20.94
CA ARG A 308 0.13 -5.11 -19.94
C ARG A 308 0.96 -4.11 -19.15
N HIS A 309 2.28 -4.32 -19.02
CA HIS A 309 3.16 -3.50 -18.17
C HIS A 309 2.60 -3.28 -16.75
N GLY A 310 1.98 -4.33 -16.19
CA GLY A 310 1.50 -4.34 -14.81
C GLY A 310 2.66 -4.29 -13.81
N PHE A 311 2.38 -3.83 -12.60
CA PHE A 311 3.35 -3.82 -11.50
C PHE A 311 2.70 -4.39 -10.25
N VAL A 312 3.36 -5.37 -9.65
CA VAL A 312 2.97 -5.95 -8.36
C VAL A 312 4.11 -5.74 -7.36
N PRO A 313 3.84 -5.08 -6.22
CA PRO A 313 4.84 -4.87 -5.18
C PRO A 313 5.47 -6.15 -4.64
N SER A 314 6.76 -6.10 -4.37
CA SER A 314 7.48 -7.15 -3.65
C SER A 314 7.17 -7.09 -2.15
N SER A 315 7.49 -8.17 -1.45
CA SER A 315 7.39 -8.25 0.01
C SER A 315 8.24 -7.19 0.73
N PRO A 316 9.52 -6.94 0.35
CA PRO A 316 10.31 -5.85 0.95
C PRO A 316 9.67 -4.48 0.73
N TRP A 317 9.24 -4.18 -0.50
CA TRP A 317 8.62 -2.88 -0.81
C TRP A 317 7.38 -2.60 0.05
N LEU A 318 6.52 -3.60 0.25
CA LEU A 318 5.31 -3.46 1.08
C LEU A 318 5.64 -3.31 2.56
N ARG A 319 6.67 -4.03 3.04
CA ARG A 319 7.18 -3.88 4.41
C ARG A 319 7.70 -2.47 4.60
N ASP A 320 8.54 -1.97 3.70
CA ASP A 320 9.16 -0.64 3.84
C ASP A 320 8.09 0.47 3.82
N VAL A 321 7.05 0.34 2.98
CA VAL A 321 5.88 1.25 3.00
C VAL A 321 5.15 1.21 4.34
N TYR A 322 5.00 0.02 4.93
CA TYR A 322 4.33 -0.14 6.21
C TYR A 322 5.19 0.40 7.36
N ASP A 323 6.49 0.15 7.35
CA ASP A 323 7.44 0.63 8.35
C ASP A 323 7.49 2.15 8.34
N GLU A 324 7.62 2.77 7.16
CA GLU A 324 7.54 4.23 7.01
C GLU A 324 6.20 4.77 7.53
N PHE A 325 5.09 4.06 7.26
CA PHE A 325 3.79 4.42 7.82
C PHE A 325 3.80 4.38 9.36
N ILE A 326 4.31 3.33 9.99
CA ILE A 326 4.38 3.19 11.45
C ILE A 326 5.29 4.25 12.07
N GLU A 327 6.47 4.48 11.49
CA GLU A 327 7.44 5.49 11.95
C GLU A 327 6.84 6.90 11.94
N ASN A 328 6.09 7.25 10.89
CA ASN A 328 5.40 8.54 10.82
C ASN A 328 4.33 8.73 11.90
N HIS A 329 3.79 7.63 12.46
CA HIS A 329 2.82 7.66 13.55
C HIS A 329 3.44 7.40 14.92
N GLN A 330 4.78 7.35 15.03
CA GLN A 330 5.48 7.04 16.28
C GLN A 330 5.04 7.93 17.45
N HIS A 331 4.92 9.25 17.22
CA HIS A 331 4.51 10.18 18.28
C HIS A 331 3.10 9.87 18.79
N GLU A 332 2.16 9.61 17.89
CA GLU A 332 0.77 9.28 18.24
C GLU A 332 0.70 7.95 18.98
N ILE A 333 1.40 6.93 18.50
CA ILE A 333 1.49 5.62 19.15
C ILE A 333 2.09 5.75 20.55
N ASN A 334 3.19 6.49 20.70
CA ASN A 334 3.83 6.73 22.00
C ASN A 334 2.91 7.50 22.96
N GLN A 335 2.20 8.51 22.47
CA GLN A 335 1.25 9.28 23.28
C GLN A 335 0.07 8.41 23.74
N GLN A 336 -0.54 7.66 22.83
CA GLN A 336 -1.62 6.72 23.15
C GLN A 336 -1.16 5.68 24.16
N THR A 337 0.03 5.12 23.94
CA THR A 337 0.65 4.17 24.87
C THR A 337 0.80 4.81 26.25
N ALA A 338 1.34 6.03 26.34
CA ALA A 338 1.55 6.76 27.59
C ALA A 338 0.26 7.10 28.35
N MET A 339 -0.87 7.27 27.66
CA MET A 339 -2.18 7.53 28.23
C MET A 339 -2.86 6.32 28.88
N LEU A 340 -2.34 5.10 28.70
CA LEU A 340 -2.96 3.89 29.24
C LEU A 340 -2.79 3.74 30.77
N PRO A 341 -3.75 3.13 31.48
CA PRO A 341 -3.63 2.82 32.90
C PRO A 341 -2.65 1.67 33.15
N ALA A 342 -2.18 1.54 34.39
CA ALA A 342 -1.22 0.51 34.78
C ALA A 342 -1.33 0.13 36.27
N ASN A 343 -2.55 -0.05 36.78
CA ASN A 343 -2.80 -0.40 38.19
C ASN A 343 -2.21 -1.77 38.55
N ILE A 344 -2.27 -2.72 37.62
CA ILE A 344 -1.66 -4.05 37.72
C ILE A 344 -0.77 -4.23 36.50
N CYS A 345 0.48 -4.60 36.71
CA CYS A 345 1.47 -4.71 35.65
C CYS A 345 2.09 -6.10 35.60
N SER A 346 2.56 -6.50 34.43
CA SER A 346 3.46 -7.63 34.24
C SER A 346 4.69 -7.17 33.46
N ILE A 347 5.89 -7.55 33.91
CA ILE A 347 7.16 -7.27 33.22
C ILE A 347 7.80 -8.57 32.75
N ASP A 348 8.28 -8.59 31.51
CA ASP A 348 8.94 -9.74 30.91
C ASP A 348 10.02 -9.33 29.90
N HIS A 349 11.01 -10.20 29.69
CA HIS A 349 12.04 -10.06 28.66
C HIS A 349 11.85 -11.09 27.54
N SER A 350 11.47 -10.63 26.35
CA SER A 350 11.44 -11.49 25.16
C SER A 350 12.81 -11.57 24.47
N HIS A 351 13.24 -12.78 24.14
CA HIS A 351 14.52 -13.04 23.46
C HIS A 351 14.37 -13.45 21.99
N ASN A 352 13.14 -13.50 21.47
CA ASN A 352 12.91 -13.96 20.10
C ASN A 352 13.20 -12.85 19.08
N ILE A 353 12.72 -11.64 19.34
CA ILE A 353 12.92 -10.49 18.44
C ILE A 353 14.41 -10.18 18.26
N THR A 354 15.20 -10.25 19.33
CA THR A 354 16.63 -9.93 19.28
C THR A 354 17.48 -10.92 18.49
N LYS A 355 16.96 -12.10 18.15
CA LYS A 355 17.62 -13.05 17.24
C LYS A 355 17.51 -12.63 15.78
N HIS A 356 16.54 -11.78 15.46
CA HIS A 356 16.30 -11.27 14.11
C HIS A 356 16.90 -9.88 13.88
N ILE A 357 17.57 -9.30 14.89
CA ILE A 357 18.27 -8.02 14.76
C ILE A 357 19.70 -8.29 14.30
N ALA A 358 20.19 -7.48 13.36
CA ALA A 358 21.55 -7.58 12.85
C ALA A 358 22.61 -7.46 13.97
N ARG A 359 23.70 -8.21 13.81
CA ARG A 359 24.86 -8.16 14.70
C ARG A 359 25.85 -7.11 14.20
N VAL A 360 26.57 -6.48 15.12
CA VAL A 360 27.66 -5.54 14.80
C VAL A 360 28.97 -6.24 15.11
N ASP A 361 29.83 -6.40 14.11
CA ASP A 361 31.10 -7.16 14.24
C ASP A 361 30.93 -8.59 14.80
N GLY A 362 29.79 -9.22 14.50
CA GLY A 362 29.43 -10.56 15.01
C GLY A 362 28.84 -10.58 16.42
N GLU A 363 28.78 -9.44 17.11
CA GLU A 363 28.23 -9.30 18.46
C GLU A 363 26.76 -8.90 18.47
N GLN A 364 26.01 -9.46 19.42
CA GLN A 364 24.59 -9.16 19.60
C GLN A 364 24.42 -7.84 20.36
N VAL A 365 23.82 -6.83 19.71
CA VAL A 365 23.63 -5.49 20.30
C VAL A 365 22.58 -5.49 21.42
N PHE A 366 21.48 -6.22 21.22
CA PHE A 366 20.37 -6.30 22.18
C PHE A 366 20.18 -7.74 22.64
N THR A 367 20.17 -7.97 23.95
CA THR A 367 19.98 -9.33 24.50
C THR A 367 18.51 -9.63 24.77
N GLY A 368 17.64 -8.62 24.92
CA GLY A 368 16.20 -8.82 25.05
C GLY A 368 15.36 -7.60 24.67
N LEU A 369 14.06 -7.83 24.52
CA LEU A 369 13.03 -6.81 24.47
C LEU A 369 12.24 -6.86 25.77
N LEU A 370 12.44 -5.87 26.63
CA LEU A 370 11.64 -5.71 27.84
C LEU A 370 10.26 -5.18 27.48
N THR A 371 9.23 -5.85 27.96
CA THR A 371 7.84 -5.39 27.84
C THR A 371 7.21 -5.27 29.21
N VAL A 372 6.48 -4.18 29.45
CA VAL A 372 5.53 -4.05 30.56
C VAL A 372 4.14 -3.97 29.99
N THR A 373 3.23 -4.82 30.45
CA THR A 373 1.80 -4.74 30.10
C THR A 373 0.95 -4.38 31.31
N ASN A 374 -0.23 -3.80 31.08
CA ASN A 374 -1.26 -3.66 32.11
C ASN A 374 -2.14 -4.92 32.24
N ASP A 375 -3.16 -4.86 33.08
CA ASP A 375 -4.16 -5.91 33.33
C ASP A 375 -5.00 -6.28 32.10
N LEU A 376 -5.11 -5.39 31.13
CA LEU A 376 -5.79 -5.65 29.85
C LEU A 376 -4.86 -6.23 28.78
N GLY A 377 -3.61 -6.53 29.14
CA GLY A 377 -2.59 -7.01 28.20
C GLY A 377 -2.09 -5.93 27.23
N GLN A 378 -2.39 -4.66 27.48
CA GLN A 378 -1.92 -3.55 26.65
C GLN A 378 -0.49 -3.18 27.04
N ILE A 379 0.34 -2.89 26.04
CA ILE A 379 1.73 -2.50 26.25
C ILE A 379 1.78 -1.12 26.90
N ARG A 380 2.54 -0.99 27.99
CA ARG A 380 2.84 0.27 28.68
C ARG A 380 4.26 0.73 28.43
N THR A 381 5.18 -0.22 28.30
CA THR A 381 6.60 0.02 28.06
C THR A 381 7.14 -1.08 27.17
N CYS A 382 7.96 -0.74 26.18
CA CYS A 382 8.62 -1.69 25.30
C CYS A 382 10.02 -1.17 24.94
N ASN A 383 11.09 -1.83 25.39
CA ASN A 383 12.47 -1.37 25.18
C ASN A 383 13.40 -2.50 24.79
N LEU A 384 14.18 -2.28 23.73
CA LEU A 384 15.33 -3.12 23.43
C LEU A 384 16.44 -2.82 24.47
N VAL A 385 16.94 -3.87 25.13
CA VAL A 385 17.96 -3.75 26.18
C VAL A 385 19.23 -4.49 25.78
N ALA A 386 20.38 -3.87 26.00
CA ALA A 386 21.68 -4.49 25.70
C ALA A 386 22.03 -5.59 26.69
N THR A 387 21.58 -5.47 27.94
CA THR A 387 21.76 -6.49 28.99
C THR A 387 20.46 -6.66 29.79
N LYS A 388 20.37 -7.71 30.60
CA LYS A 388 19.26 -7.90 31.56
C LYS A 388 19.38 -7.04 32.83
N SER A 389 20.33 -6.09 32.87
CA SER A 389 20.53 -5.22 34.02
C SER A 389 19.38 -4.22 34.16
N HIS A 390 18.92 -3.98 35.40
CA HIS A 390 17.91 -2.98 35.73
C HIS A 390 18.23 -1.57 35.20
N SER A 391 19.52 -1.22 35.15
CA SER A 391 20.00 0.06 34.61
C SER A 391 19.56 0.34 33.17
N GLN A 392 19.28 -0.72 32.38
CA GLN A 392 18.87 -0.59 30.98
C GLN A 392 17.43 -0.11 30.81
N PHE A 393 16.58 -0.24 31.84
CA PHE A 393 15.15 0.05 31.73
C PHE A 393 14.56 0.88 32.87
N GLU A 394 15.37 1.29 33.83
CA GLU A 394 14.99 2.22 34.90
C GLU A 394 14.37 3.51 34.36
N SER A 395 15.01 4.13 33.36
CA SER A 395 14.48 5.35 32.73
C SER A 395 13.09 5.14 32.16
N ALA A 396 12.83 4.00 31.53
CA ALA A 396 11.53 3.70 30.94
C ALA A 396 10.44 3.53 32.01
N LEU A 397 10.73 2.82 33.10
CA LEU A 397 9.78 2.69 34.22
C LEU A 397 9.51 4.03 34.92
N PHE A 398 10.54 4.88 35.04
CA PHE A 398 10.38 6.22 35.57
C PHE A 398 9.49 7.10 34.67
N GLN A 399 9.67 7.05 33.35
CA GLN A 399 8.79 7.75 32.42
C GLN A 399 7.36 7.20 32.46
N MET A 400 7.20 5.88 32.56
CA MET A 400 5.90 5.25 32.75
C MET A 400 5.21 5.78 34.01
N ARG A 401 5.89 5.80 35.16
CA ARG A 401 5.38 6.39 36.42
C ARG A 401 4.92 7.83 36.24
N ARG A 402 5.75 8.68 35.63
CA ARG A 402 5.42 10.09 35.37
C ARG A 402 4.23 10.25 34.45
N SER A 403 4.09 9.39 33.44
CA SER A 403 2.95 9.43 32.53
C SER A 403 1.64 9.10 33.24
N LEU A 404 1.65 8.16 34.20
CA LEU A 404 0.48 7.86 35.02
C LEU A 404 0.03 9.09 35.81
N ASP A 405 0.96 9.76 36.49
CA ASP A 405 0.66 11.01 37.22
C ASP A 405 0.13 12.10 36.27
N THR A 406 0.76 12.24 35.10
CA THR A 406 0.42 13.27 34.10
C THR A 406 -1.00 13.10 33.57
N TYR A 407 -1.45 11.86 33.38
CA TYR A 407 -2.79 11.55 32.86
C TYR A 407 -3.81 11.23 33.96
N GLY A 408 -3.45 11.41 35.24
CA GLY A 408 -4.36 11.26 36.38
C GLY A 408 -4.72 9.80 36.71
N HIS A 409 -3.85 8.85 36.34
CA HIS A 409 -3.99 7.44 36.68
C HIS A 409 -3.38 7.13 38.04
N ASP A 410 -3.87 6.05 38.67
CA ASP A 410 -3.24 5.51 39.86
C ASP A 410 -1.86 4.91 39.55
N GLN A 411 -0.98 4.95 40.54
CA GLN A 411 0.30 4.26 40.49
C GLN A 411 0.12 2.74 40.64
N PRO A 412 1.01 1.91 40.07
CA PRO A 412 0.87 0.45 40.13
C PRO A 412 0.78 -0.07 41.57
N GLN A 413 -0.19 -0.93 41.82
CA GLN A 413 -0.41 -1.59 43.12
C GLN A 413 0.10 -3.04 43.12
N ILE A 414 0.09 -3.67 41.95
CA ILE A 414 0.55 -5.05 41.76
C ILE A 414 1.49 -5.09 40.56
N PHE A 415 2.60 -5.81 40.70
CA PHE A 415 3.57 -6.02 39.64
C PHE A 415 3.98 -7.50 39.60
N TYR A 416 3.72 -8.19 38.49
CA TYR A 416 4.15 -9.56 38.24
C TYR A 416 5.50 -9.55 37.52
N THR A 417 6.43 -10.36 38.02
CA THR A 417 7.75 -10.63 37.42
C THR A 417 8.10 -12.09 37.67
N ASP A 418 8.78 -12.73 36.73
CA ASP A 418 9.34 -14.07 36.88
C ASP A 418 10.67 -14.07 37.66
N ASN A 419 11.28 -12.89 37.84
CA ASN A 419 12.58 -12.73 38.46
C ASN A 419 12.47 -12.01 39.81
N ILE A 420 12.67 -12.76 40.89
CA ILE A 420 12.59 -12.23 42.26
C ILE A 420 13.60 -11.10 42.54
N SER A 421 14.71 -11.04 41.80
CA SER A 421 15.69 -9.96 41.94
C SER A 421 15.15 -8.59 41.53
N ASP A 422 14.07 -8.54 40.74
CA ASP A 422 13.42 -7.29 40.33
C ASP A 422 12.67 -6.61 41.48
N ARG A 423 12.33 -7.34 42.54
CA ARG A 423 11.46 -6.84 43.63
C ARG A 423 11.91 -5.48 44.18
N LEU A 424 13.15 -5.40 44.65
CA LEU A 424 13.66 -4.17 45.27
C LEU A 424 13.68 -3.00 44.27
N PHE A 425 14.05 -3.30 43.03
CA PHE A 425 14.11 -2.33 41.95
C PHE A 425 12.73 -1.79 41.56
N LEU A 426 11.73 -2.68 41.40
CA LEU A 426 10.35 -2.30 41.11
C LEU A 426 9.74 -1.50 42.25
N GLU A 427 9.94 -1.92 43.51
CA GLU A 427 9.46 -1.18 44.68
C GLU A 427 10.11 0.22 44.81
N ASN A 428 11.37 0.37 44.38
CA ASN A 428 12.03 1.68 44.32
C ASN A 428 11.48 2.54 43.18
N SER A 429 11.21 1.94 42.02
CA SER A 429 10.63 2.62 40.86
C SER A 429 9.20 3.08 41.14
N PHE A 430 8.41 2.24 41.82
CA PHE A 430 7.01 2.46 42.17
C PHE A 430 6.78 2.24 43.68
N PRO A 431 6.95 3.29 44.51
CA PRO A 431 6.77 3.21 45.96
C PRO A 431 5.37 2.75 46.39
N SER A 432 4.36 2.91 45.54
CA SER A 432 3.00 2.40 45.75
C SER A 432 2.96 0.89 45.99
N LEU A 433 3.93 0.13 45.46
CA LEU A 433 4.07 -1.32 45.67
C LEU A 433 4.43 -1.69 47.12
N ARG A 434 4.79 -0.73 47.97
CA ARG A 434 5.05 -0.96 49.40
C ARG A 434 3.85 -0.61 50.29
N ASN A 435 2.85 0.06 49.74
CA ASN A 435 1.74 0.58 50.53
C ASN A 435 0.83 -0.56 50.97
N ASN A 436 0.71 -0.75 52.29
CA ASN A 436 -0.16 -1.76 52.91
C ASN A 436 0.12 -3.20 52.46
N VAL A 437 1.37 -3.51 52.09
CA VAL A 437 1.76 -4.87 51.72
C VAL A 437 2.18 -5.67 52.95
N VAL A 438 1.48 -6.76 53.22
CA VAL A 438 1.84 -7.74 54.24
C VAL A 438 2.44 -8.95 53.52
N ALA A 439 3.68 -9.31 53.86
CA ALA A 439 4.29 -10.53 53.33
C ALA A 439 3.49 -11.74 53.82
N ILE A 440 3.04 -12.58 52.88
CA ILE A 440 2.46 -13.87 53.22
C ILE A 440 3.65 -14.80 53.49
N ASP A 441 3.80 -15.28 54.72
CA ASP A 441 4.82 -16.27 55.03
C ASP A 441 4.58 -17.52 54.17
N LYS A 442 5.67 -18.10 53.66
CA LYS A 442 5.67 -19.21 52.68
C LYS A 442 4.88 -20.45 53.15
N TYR A 443 4.58 -20.53 54.44
CA TYR A 443 3.87 -21.60 55.12
C TYR A 443 2.84 -21.05 56.12
N ALA A 444 2.35 -19.82 55.93
CA ALA A 444 1.38 -19.20 56.83
C ALA A 444 0.08 -20.01 56.97
N ASP A 445 -0.19 -20.88 56.00
CA ASP A 445 -1.29 -21.82 55.89
C ASP A 445 -1.01 -23.22 56.49
N LEU A 446 0.23 -23.49 56.92
CA LEU A 446 0.62 -24.76 57.54
C LEU A 446 0.73 -24.62 59.05
N ASP A 447 0.19 -25.60 59.78
CA ASP A 447 0.33 -25.67 61.23
C ASP A 447 1.82 -25.79 61.64
N PRO A 448 2.25 -25.13 62.73
CA PRO A 448 3.60 -25.27 63.25
C PRO A 448 3.95 -26.73 63.52
N PHE A 449 5.11 -27.18 63.06
CA PHE A 449 5.60 -28.53 63.35
C PHE A 449 5.99 -28.63 64.83
N GLU A 450 5.17 -29.29 65.65
CA GLU A 450 5.49 -29.60 67.05
C GLU A 450 6.50 -30.76 67.11
N VAL A 451 7.63 -30.56 67.82
CA VAL A 451 8.73 -31.54 68.00
C VAL A 451 8.52 -32.38 69.25
#